data_AF-A0A969EUN2-F1
#
_entry.id   AF-A0A969EUN2-F1
#
_cell.length_a   1.000
_cell.length_b   1.000
_cell.length_c   1.000
_cell.angle_alpha   90.00
_cell.angle_beta   90.00
_cell.angle_gamma   90.00
#
_symmetry.space_group_name_H-M   'P 1'
#
loop_
_entity.id
_entity.type
_entity.pdbx_description
1 polymer ?
#
loop_
_entity_poly.entity_id
_entity_poly.type
_entity_poly.pdbx_seq_one_letter_code
_entity_poly.pdbx_strand_id
1 'polypeptide(L)'
;MSLQSQLFRGDPKLEAAAVSDPAHIMPGTGGDHVRKIQLALIQLNGAAITADGVYGPATAAAVLAFKQKRNIINRSYQTKADNIVGKMTIAALDREMLAKETPTPGNRVCVLDSACPCDRGQTRGIQLNFAFDASIGGRPDDDAALRIQLALLDSRQTLREAIGKLNSARQVMVRSNLPFSKPLTAEEQKILNSAAKWLNLTLSNRIMTLIHLAAAVSLMQRNLTIKNSKGQSPETKRVTETFHASVDGNPDNGIQLGIPFFGQDGRNCRRDVITHEFFHFLGVHHGGGALGGPTIRSAITTPAQALDSADNLAQLVAELTTPSGNTDACARPGE
;
A
#
# COMPACT_ATOMS: atom_id res chain seq x y z
N MET A 1 -11.12 1.30 -28.02
CA MET A 1 -11.70 0.21 -27.21
C MET A 1 -11.45 0.57 -25.77
N SER A 2 -12.45 0.42 -24.90
CA SER A 2 -12.25 0.60 -23.48
C SER A 2 -11.42 -0.55 -22.91
N LEU A 3 -10.61 -0.28 -21.89
CA LEU A 3 -9.86 -1.30 -21.14
C LEU A 3 -10.83 -2.16 -20.33
N GLN A 4 -10.50 -3.44 -20.19
CA GLN A 4 -11.41 -4.47 -19.67
C GLN A 4 -11.00 -5.03 -18.31
N SER A 5 -9.70 -5.07 -18.00
CA SER A 5 -9.22 -5.52 -16.70
C SER A 5 -9.77 -4.64 -15.58
N GLN A 6 -10.07 -5.25 -14.45
CA GLN A 6 -10.50 -4.53 -13.25
C GLN A 6 -9.47 -3.49 -12.82
N LEU A 7 -8.18 -3.78 -13.01
CA LEU A 7 -7.10 -2.87 -12.67
C LEU A 7 -7.09 -1.59 -13.53
N PHE A 8 -7.49 -1.65 -14.81
CA PHE A 8 -7.36 -0.51 -15.74
C PHE A 8 -8.66 0.11 -16.21
N ARG A 9 -9.76 -0.64 -16.25
CA ARG A 9 -11.06 -0.16 -16.74
C ARG A 9 -11.47 1.15 -16.04
N GLY A 10 -11.90 2.12 -16.83
CA GLY A 10 -12.43 3.40 -16.31
C GLY A 10 -11.37 4.39 -15.83
N ASP A 11 -10.07 4.11 -15.97
CA ASP A 11 -9.01 5.10 -15.73
C ASP A 11 -8.84 6.03 -16.94
N PRO A 12 -9.22 7.32 -16.87
CA PRO A 12 -9.28 8.18 -18.05
C PRO A 12 -7.92 8.35 -18.75
N LYS A 13 -6.81 8.27 -18.01
CA LYS A 13 -5.46 8.41 -18.60
C LYS A 13 -5.02 7.13 -19.31
N LEU A 14 -5.33 5.96 -18.75
CA LEU A 14 -5.02 4.68 -19.38
C LEU A 14 -5.92 4.42 -20.60
N GLU A 15 -7.20 4.75 -20.49
CA GLU A 15 -8.17 4.70 -21.60
C GLU A 15 -7.73 5.61 -22.76
N ALA A 16 -7.27 6.84 -22.44
CA ALA A 16 -6.70 7.74 -23.44
C ALA A 16 -5.43 7.16 -24.08
N ALA A 17 -4.50 6.60 -23.29
CA ALA A 17 -3.29 5.95 -23.79
C ALA A 17 -3.58 4.73 -24.70
N ALA A 18 -4.73 4.10 -24.53
CA ALA A 18 -5.17 2.97 -25.36
C ALA A 18 -5.67 3.39 -26.75
N VAL A 19 -6.01 4.67 -26.95
CA VAL A 19 -6.62 5.16 -28.20
C VAL A 19 -5.91 6.35 -28.84
N SER A 20 -5.02 7.06 -28.14
CA SER A 20 -4.40 8.30 -28.59
C SER A 20 -2.89 8.32 -28.37
N ASP A 21 -2.10 8.60 -29.42
CA ASP A 21 -0.62 8.59 -29.33
C ASP A 21 -0.06 9.70 -28.42
N PRO A 22 -0.62 10.94 -28.43
CA PRO A 22 -0.23 11.98 -27.48
C PRO A 22 -0.48 11.62 -26.01
N ALA A 23 -1.34 10.64 -25.73
CA ALA A 23 -1.67 10.21 -24.37
C ALA A 23 -0.79 9.06 -23.86
N HIS A 24 0.23 8.65 -24.61
CA HIS A 24 1.15 7.61 -24.18
C HIS A 24 1.87 7.97 -22.87
N ILE A 25 2.05 6.98 -22.00
CA ILE A 25 2.67 7.17 -20.68
C ILE A 25 4.17 6.94 -20.80
N MET A 26 4.96 7.97 -20.45
CA MET A 26 6.40 8.04 -20.68
C MET A 26 7.18 8.22 -19.36
N PRO A 27 8.49 7.96 -19.34
CA PRO A 27 9.34 8.30 -18.20
C PRO A 27 9.16 9.76 -17.76
N GLY A 28 9.15 9.99 -16.45
CA GLY A 28 8.88 11.30 -15.84
C GLY A 28 7.40 11.60 -15.58
N THR A 29 6.47 10.79 -16.11
CA THR A 29 5.05 10.87 -15.73
C THR A 29 4.83 10.35 -14.31
N GLY A 30 3.79 10.85 -13.63
CA GLY A 30 3.43 10.41 -12.29
C GLY A 30 1.94 10.45 -12.02
N GLY A 31 1.47 9.59 -11.13
CA GLY A 31 0.07 9.49 -10.67
C GLY A 31 -0.48 8.07 -10.66
N ASP A 32 -1.76 7.93 -10.34
CA ASP A 32 -2.39 6.61 -10.11
C ASP A 32 -2.36 5.68 -11.32
N HIS A 33 -2.52 6.21 -12.53
CA HIS A 33 -2.36 5.46 -13.77
C HIS A 33 -0.96 4.80 -13.91
N VAL A 34 0.11 5.47 -13.49
CA VAL A 34 1.47 4.90 -13.47
C VAL A 34 1.57 3.79 -12.42
N ARG A 35 0.95 4.00 -11.26
CA ARG A 35 0.92 2.99 -10.19
C ARG A 35 0.21 1.72 -10.63
N LYS A 36 -0.93 1.84 -11.33
CA LYS A 36 -1.64 0.71 -11.93
C LYS A 36 -0.75 -0.05 -12.93
N ILE A 37 -0.01 0.66 -13.77
CA ILE A 37 0.99 0.04 -14.68
C ILE A 37 2.05 -0.73 -13.87
N GLN A 38 2.61 -0.13 -12.81
CA GLN A 38 3.61 -0.78 -11.96
C GLN A 38 3.05 -2.05 -11.29
N LEU A 39 1.82 -2.02 -10.77
CA LEU A 39 1.14 -3.18 -10.20
C LEU A 39 0.98 -4.31 -11.22
N ALA A 40 0.55 -4.01 -12.44
CA ALA A 40 0.44 -4.99 -13.50
C ALA A 40 1.81 -5.60 -13.88
N LEU A 41 2.87 -4.80 -13.94
CA LEU A 41 4.22 -5.28 -14.23
C LEU A 41 4.75 -6.22 -13.14
N ILE A 42 4.48 -5.89 -11.87
CA ILE A 42 4.81 -6.76 -10.73
C ILE A 42 4.05 -8.08 -10.87
N GLN A 43 2.75 -8.04 -11.17
CA GLN A 43 1.90 -9.22 -11.19
C GLN A 43 2.09 -10.12 -12.43
N LEU A 44 2.37 -9.55 -13.59
CA LEU A 44 2.55 -10.27 -14.86
C LEU A 44 3.99 -10.73 -15.09
N ASN A 45 4.96 -9.99 -14.57
CA ASN A 45 6.38 -10.20 -14.85
C ASN A 45 7.26 -10.40 -13.62
N GLY A 46 6.71 -10.33 -12.40
CA GLY A 46 7.51 -10.39 -11.18
C GLY A 46 8.51 -9.25 -11.07
N ALA A 47 8.18 -8.08 -11.66
CA ALA A 47 9.09 -6.93 -11.67
C ALA A 47 9.45 -6.52 -10.25
N ALA A 48 10.75 -6.43 -9.94
CA ALA A 48 11.25 -5.98 -8.64
C ALA A 48 11.25 -4.44 -8.56
N ILE A 49 10.06 -3.85 -8.64
CA ILE A 49 9.83 -2.40 -8.59
C ILE A 49 8.80 -2.07 -7.51
N THR A 50 8.83 -0.83 -7.03
CA THR A 50 7.82 -0.29 -6.12
C THR A 50 6.70 0.35 -6.93
N ALA A 51 5.44 0.14 -6.52
CA ALA A 51 4.28 0.77 -7.14
C ALA A 51 4.05 2.18 -6.53
N ASP A 52 5.03 3.07 -6.66
CA ASP A 52 5.02 4.42 -6.07
C ASP A 52 4.26 5.47 -6.90
N GLY A 53 3.81 5.10 -8.11
CA GLY A 53 3.16 6.00 -9.04
C GLY A 53 4.11 6.96 -9.75
N VAL A 54 5.43 6.74 -9.70
CA VAL A 54 6.44 7.54 -10.41
C VAL A 54 7.05 6.72 -11.53
N TYR A 55 6.99 7.24 -12.76
CA TYR A 55 7.57 6.56 -13.92
C TYR A 55 9.07 6.85 -13.99
N GLY A 56 9.83 6.25 -13.07
CA GLY A 56 11.27 6.36 -12.97
C GLY A 56 12.04 5.32 -13.80
N PRO A 57 13.39 5.32 -13.72
CA PRO A 57 14.24 4.38 -14.46
C PRO A 57 13.91 2.91 -14.22
N ALA A 58 13.55 2.54 -12.98
CA ALA A 58 13.16 1.18 -12.63
C ALA A 58 11.86 0.74 -13.33
N THR A 59 10.86 1.62 -13.39
CA THR A 59 9.59 1.37 -14.11
C THR A 59 9.83 1.29 -15.62
N ALA A 60 10.68 2.16 -16.16
CA ALA A 60 11.07 2.12 -17.57
C ALA A 60 11.75 0.80 -17.95
N ALA A 61 12.66 0.30 -17.10
CA ALA A 61 13.29 -1.01 -17.30
C ALA A 61 12.26 -2.15 -17.22
N ALA A 62 11.31 -2.09 -16.28
CA ALA A 62 10.26 -3.09 -16.15
C ALA A 62 9.31 -3.12 -17.37
N VAL A 63 8.93 -1.95 -17.91
CA VAL A 63 8.12 -1.85 -19.13
C VAL A 63 8.88 -2.39 -20.33
N LEU A 64 10.16 -2.05 -20.47
CA LEU A 64 11.00 -2.58 -21.54
C LEU A 64 11.07 -4.11 -21.48
N ALA A 65 11.33 -4.68 -20.29
CA ALA A 65 11.37 -6.12 -20.07
C ALA A 65 10.01 -6.80 -20.38
N PHE A 66 8.91 -6.16 -20.00
CA PHE A 66 7.56 -6.62 -20.33
C PHE A 66 7.32 -6.69 -21.84
N LYS A 67 7.70 -5.63 -22.57
CA LYS A 67 7.55 -5.55 -24.03
C LYS A 67 8.46 -6.53 -24.77
N GLN A 68 9.70 -6.68 -24.34
CA GLN A 68 10.65 -7.64 -24.93
C GLN A 68 10.13 -9.07 -24.80
N LYS A 69 9.67 -9.47 -23.61
CA LYS A 69 9.13 -10.81 -23.36
C LYS A 69 7.93 -11.16 -24.26
N ARG A 70 7.15 -10.14 -24.67
CA ARG A 70 5.91 -10.29 -25.46
C ARG A 70 6.04 -9.83 -26.91
N ASN A 71 7.25 -9.45 -27.34
CA ASN A 71 7.52 -8.93 -28.68
C ASN A 71 6.61 -7.75 -29.09
N ILE A 72 6.33 -6.85 -28.14
CA ILE A 72 5.46 -5.68 -28.36
C ILE A 72 6.30 -4.57 -29.01
N ILE A 73 6.33 -4.59 -30.35
CA ILE A 73 7.06 -3.64 -31.20
C ILE A 73 6.14 -3.23 -32.34
N ASN A 74 5.96 -1.93 -32.58
CA ASN A 74 5.24 -1.47 -33.75
C ASN A 74 6.16 -1.50 -34.97
N ARG A 75 6.13 -2.60 -35.75
CA ARG A 75 7.07 -2.84 -36.84
C ARG A 75 6.95 -1.89 -38.03
N SER A 76 5.92 -1.04 -38.08
CA SER A 76 5.81 -0.01 -39.11
C SER A 76 6.86 1.10 -38.96
N TYR A 77 7.37 1.33 -37.74
CA TYR A 77 8.40 2.36 -37.48
C TYR A 77 9.42 2.00 -36.37
N GLN A 78 9.29 0.85 -35.72
CA GLN A 78 10.21 0.42 -34.66
C GLN A 78 10.90 -0.89 -35.02
N THR A 79 12.22 -0.92 -34.81
CA THR A 79 13.04 -2.14 -34.93
C THR A 79 13.32 -2.79 -33.57
N LYS A 80 13.08 -2.07 -32.47
CA LYS A 80 13.31 -2.52 -31.09
C LYS A 80 12.18 -2.04 -30.18
N ALA A 81 11.94 -2.76 -29.08
CA ALA A 81 11.02 -2.31 -28.05
C ALA A 81 11.57 -1.05 -27.34
N ASP A 82 10.71 -0.06 -27.13
CA ASP A 82 10.98 1.10 -26.29
C ASP A 82 10.47 0.89 -24.84
N ASN A 83 10.59 1.93 -24.01
CA ASN A 83 10.10 1.97 -22.63
C ASN A 83 8.87 2.89 -22.47
N ILE A 84 8.05 3.04 -23.51
CA ILE A 84 6.83 3.84 -23.52
C ILE A 84 5.62 2.91 -23.46
N VAL A 85 4.67 3.24 -22.57
CA VAL A 85 3.38 2.55 -22.51
C VAL A 85 2.43 3.24 -23.48
N GLY A 86 2.41 2.74 -24.71
CA GLY A 86 1.44 3.14 -25.73
C GLY A 86 0.36 2.10 -25.98
N LYS A 87 -0.45 2.33 -27.02
CA LYS A 87 -1.64 1.53 -27.38
C LYS A 87 -1.43 0.00 -27.29
N MET A 88 -0.38 -0.52 -27.93
CA MET A 88 -0.10 -1.97 -27.93
C MET A 88 0.33 -2.49 -26.54
N THR A 89 1.04 -1.66 -25.77
CA THR A 89 1.53 -2.04 -24.44
C THR A 89 0.39 -2.07 -23.44
N ILE A 90 -0.47 -1.04 -23.41
CA ILE A 90 -1.61 -1.00 -22.50
C ILE A 90 -2.63 -2.09 -22.84
N ALA A 91 -2.88 -2.37 -24.13
CA ALA A 91 -3.74 -3.47 -24.55
C ALA A 91 -3.20 -4.85 -24.15
N ALA A 92 -1.88 -5.04 -24.14
CA ALA A 92 -1.27 -6.29 -23.67
C ALA A 92 -1.34 -6.43 -22.14
N LEU A 93 -1.02 -5.37 -21.40
CA LEU A 93 -1.17 -5.36 -19.95
C LEU A 93 -2.63 -5.66 -19.56
N ASP A 94 -3.59 -5.00 -20.22
CA ASP A 94 -5.01 -5.14 -19.93
C ASP A 94 -5.53 -6.55 -20.18
N ARG A 95 -5.26 -7.10 -21.36
CA ARG A 95 -5.65 -8.46 -21.72
C ARG A 95 -5.06 -9.52 -20.77
N GLU A 96 -3.82 -9.36 -20.34
CA GLU A 96 -3.18 -10.34 -19.47
C GLU A 96 -3.56 -10.19 -18.00
N MET A 97 -3.84 -8.97 -17.55
CA MET A 97 -4.46 -8.75 -16.26
C MET A 97 -5.88 -9.33 -16.24
N LEU A 98 -6.67 -9.08 -17.28
CA LEU A 98 -8.00 -9.67 -17.43
C LEU A 98 -7.93 -11.20 -17.39
N ALA A 99 -6.99 -11.82 -18.11
CA ALA A 99 -6.81 -13.27 -18.08
C ALA A 99 -6.43 -13.82 -16.70
N LYS A 100 -5.77 -13.02 -15.85
CA LYS A 100 -5.50 -13.37 -14.44
C LYS A 100 -6.69 -13.12 -13.52
N GLU A 101 -7.55 -12.17 -13.86
CA GLU A 101 -8.75 -11.80 -13.10
C GLU A 101 -9.93 -12.74 -13.40
N THR A 102 -10.00 -13.30 -14.62
CA THR A 102 -11.00 -14.30 -15.00
C THR A 102 -10.59 -15.70 -14.50
N PRO A 103 -11.42 -16.40 -13.72
CA PRO A 103 -11.20 -17.80 -13.39
C PRO A 103 -11.23 -18.63 -14.68
N THR A 104 -10.21 -19.47 -14.93
CA THR A 104 -10.17 -20.34 -16.11
C THR A 104 -11.35 -21.31 -16.10
N PRO A 105 -12.23 -21.33 -17.11
CA PRO A 105 -13.25 -22.37 -17.25
C PRO A 105 -12.55 -23.68 -17.62
N GLY A 106 -12.29 -24.55 -16.64
CA GLY A 106 -11.65 -25.84 -16.89
C GLY A 106 -10.94 -26.47 -15.70
N ASN A 107 -10.52 -25.68 -14.71
CA ASN A 107 -10.07 -26.23 -13.43
C ASN A 107 -11.26 -26.33 -12.48
N ARG A 108 -11.92 -27.49 -12.46
CA ARG A 108 -12.80 -27.88 -11.37
C ARG A 108 -11.94 -28.04 -10.11
N VAL A 109 -11.71 -26.95 -9.40
CA VAL A 109 -11.33 -27.03 -7.99
C VAL A 109 -12.62 -27.32 -7.25
N CYS A 110 -12.67 -28.46 -6.56
CA CYS A 110 -13.80 -28.83 -5.71
C CYS A 110 -14.08 -27.70 -4.72
N VAL A 111 -15.25 -27.08 -4.82
CA VAL A 111 -15.82 -26.30 -3.73
C VAL A 111 -16.41 -27.32 -2.76
N LEU A 112 -15.73 -27.54 -1.64
CA LEU A 112 -16.35 -28.21 -0.50
C LEU A 112 -16.93 -27.15 0.41
N ASP A 113 -18.26 -27.12 0.44
CA ASP A 113 -19.04 -26.64 1.57
C ASP A 113 -18.60 -27.43 2.83
N SER A 114 -18.12 -26.72 3.85
CA SER A 114 -17.82 -27.18 5.22
C SER A 114 -16.76 -28.28 5.48
N ALA A 115 -15.88 -27.96 6.46
CA ALA A 115 -15.04 -28.83 7.33
C ALA A 115 -13.75 -29.54 6.82
N CYS A 116 -12.59 -28.92 7.15
CA CYS A 116 -11.36 -29.51 7.73
C CYS A 116 -10.53 -30.59 6.93
N PRO A 117 -9.31 -31.03 7.38
CA PRO A 117 -8.01 -30.57 6.88
C PRO A 117 -7.08 -31.69 6.31
N CYS A 118 -6.03 -31.33 5.55
CA CYS A 118 -4.74 -32.05 5.55
C CYS A 118 -3.60 -31.25 4.88
N ASP A 119 -2.39 -31.71 5.19
CA ASP A 119 -1.15 -30.96 5.40
C ASP A 119 -0.08 -31.25 4.31
N ARG A 120 1.02 -30.49 4.36
CA ARG A 120 2.37 -30.67 3.72
C ARG A 120 2.67 -30.06 2.33
N GLY A 121 3.69 -29.19 2.34
CA GLY A 121 4.87 -29.36 1.45
C GLY A 121 5.25 -28.22 0.50
N GLN A 122 6.27 -27.46 0.89
CA GLN A 122 7.30 -26.79 0.06
C GLN A 122 6.99 -25.59 -0.89
N THR A 123 7.75 -24.53 -0.59
CA THR A 123 8.45 -23.57 -1.48
C THR A 123 7.68 -22.50 -2.26
N ARG A 124 7.72 -21.29 -1.67
CA ARG A 124 8.00 -19.97 -2.26
C ARG A 124 7.44 -19.67 -3.65
N GLY A 125 6.21 -19.19 -3.65
CA GLY A 125 5.74 -18.08 -4.46
C GLY A 125 4.66 -17.36 -3.67
N ILE A 126 4.78 -16.04 -3.45
CA ILE A 126 3.67 -15.27 -2.91
C ILE A 126 2.64 -15.17 -4.05
N GLN A 127 1.74 -16.14 -4.14
CA GLN A 127 0.50 -15.99 -4.88
C GLN A 127 -0.52 -15.33 -3.96
N LEU A 128 -0.93 -14.11 -4.31
CA LEU A 128 -2.10 -13.47 -3.75
C LEU A 128 -3.32 -14.22 -4.34
N ASN A 129 -3.84 -15.21 -3.62
CA ASN A 129 -5.07 -15.89 -3.99
C ASN A 129 -6.25 -14.96 -3.64
N PHE A 130 -6.96 -14.51 -4.66
CA PHE A 130 -8.23 -13.80 -4.50
C PHE A 130 -9.37 -14.78 -4.71
N ALA A 131 -10.34 -14.78 -3.79
CA ALA A 131 -11.69 -15.22 -4.07
C ALA A 131 -12.50 -13.98 -4.42
N PHE A 132 -12.97 -13.87 -5.67
CA PHE A 132 -13.96 -12.87 -6.04
C PHE A 132 -15.09 -13.56 -6.79
N ASP A 133 -16.29 -13.35 -6.25
CA ASP A 133 -17.54 -13.79 -6.84
C ASP A 133 -17.91 -12.83 -7.99
N ALA A 134 -18.27 -13.41 -9.13
CA ALA A 134 -18.50 -12.69 -10.37
C ALA A 134 -20.01 -12.52 -10.60
N SER A 135 -20.52 -11.29 -10.60
CA SER A 135 -21.78 -11.01 -11.31
C SER A 135 -21.88 -9.56 -11.82
N ILE A 136 -21.86 -9.47 -13.15
CA ILE A 136 -22.55 -8.58 -14.11
C ILE A 136 -23.05 -7.21 -13.61
N GLY A 137 -22.59 -6.17 -14.33
CA GLY A 137 -23.21 -4.85 -14.41
C GLY A 137 -22.44 -3.81 -13.60
N GLY A 138 -21.90 -2.79 -14.27
CA GLY A 138 -21.20 -1.68 -13.62
C GLY A 138 -22.05 -1.09 -12.50
N ARG A 139 -21.69 -1.41 -11.26
CA ARG A 139 -22.32 -0.91 -10.04
C ARG A 139 -21.39 0.12 -9.41
N PRO A 140 -21.93 1.10 -8.65
CA PRO A 140 -21.14 1.99 -7.77
C PRO A 140 -20.13 1.24 -6.87
N ASP A 141 -20.34 -0.05 -6.66
CA ASP A 141 -19.49 -0.95 -5.87
C ASP A 141 -18.15 -1.30 -6.56
N ASP A 142 -18.02 -1.14 -7.88
CA ASP A 142 -16.75 -1.38 -8.60
C ASP A 142 -15.64 -0.39 -8.17
N ASP A 143 -16.01 0.89 -7.93
CA ASP A 143 -15.09 1.89 -7.38
C ASP A 143 -14.82 1.65 -5.89
N ALA A 144 -15.80 1.14 -5.14
CA ALA A 144 -15.65 0.81 -3.73
C ALA A 144 -14.62 -0.32 -3.52
N ALA A 145 -14.75 -1.44 -4.24
CA ALA A 145 -13.81 -2.56 -4.17
C ALA A 145 -12.38 -2.12 -4.56
N LEU A 146 -12.25 -1.31 -5.61
CA LEU A 146 -10.97 -0.75 -6.03
C LEU A 146 -10.37 0.16 -4.97
N ARG A 147 -11.16 1.06 -4.36
CA ARG A 147 -10.69 1.95 -3.27
C ARG A 147 -10.17 1.16 -2.08
N ILE A 148 -10.87 0.10 -1.67
CA ILE A 148 -10.44 -0.80 -0.60
C ILE A 148 -9.10 -1.45 -0.97
N GLN A 149 -9.01 -2.02 -2.16
CA GLN A 149 -7.81 -2.72 -2.62
C GLN A 149 -6.60 -1.77 -2.69
N LEU A 150 -6.79 -0.57 -3.24
CA LEU A 150 -5.73 0.44 -3.30
C LEU A 150 -5.31 0.87 -1.90
N ALA A 151 -6.25 1.11 -0.98
CA ALA A 151 -5.94 1.48 0.40
C ALA A 151 -5.13 0.39 1.14
N LEU A 152 -5.52 -0.89 0.96
CA LEU A 152 -4.77 -2.02 1.49
C LEU A 152 -3.36 -2.09 0.91
N LEU A 153 -3.23 -2.04 -0.42
CA LEU A 153 -1.92 -2.06 -1.09
C LEU A 153 -1.02 -0.92 -0.62
N ASP A 154 -1.57 0.29 -0.55
CA ASP A 154 -0.85 1.49 -0.14
C ASP A 154 -0.41 1.38 1.30
N SER A 155 -1.28 0.91 2.19
CA SER A 155 -0.96 0.69 3.60
C SER A 155 0.20 -0.30 3.75
N ARG A 156 0.15 -1.43 3.04
CA ARG A 156 1.23 -2.43 3.10
C ARG A 156 2.54 -1.89 2.51
N GLN A 157 2.47 -1.07 1.46
CA GLN A 157 3.65 -0.49 0.81
C GLN A 157 4.32 0.55 1.70
N THR A 158 3.55 1.51 2.22
CA THR A 158 4.10 2.57 3.07
C THR A 158 4.63 2.02 4.40
N LEU A 159 4.00 0.99 4.97
CA LEU A 159 4.56 0.29 6.13
C LEU A 159 5.95 -0.29 5.85
N ARG A 160 6.14 -0.95 4.71
CA ARG A 160 7.46 -1.52 4.34
C ARG A 160 8.51 -0.43 4.14
N GLU A 161 8.15 0.66 3.48
CA GLU A 161 9.04 1.79 3.28
C GLU A 161 9.41 2.47 4.62
N ALA A 162 8.44 2.69 5.49
CA ALA A 162 8.65 3.23 6.84
C ALA A 162 9.56 2.32 7.67
N ILE A 163 9.37 1.00 7.65
CA ILE A 163 10.28 0.03 8.28
C ILE A 163 11.71 0.19 7.76
N GLY A 164 11.88 0.33 6.44
CA GLY A 164 13.19 0.58 5.83
C GLY A 164 13.84 1.86 6.36
N LYS A 165 13.09 2.97 6.34
CA LYS A 165 13.55 4.28 6.81
C LYS A 165 13.91 4.27 8.30
N LEU A 166 13.11 3.63 9.15
CA LEU A 166 13.41 3.50 10.59
C LEU A 166 14.63 2.61 10.85
N ASN A 167 14.83 1.53 10.07
CA ASN A 167 16.05 0.73 10.18
C ASN A 167 17.29 1.50 9.74
N SER A 168 17.20 2.30 8.68
CA SER A 168 18.26 3.24 8.31
C SER A 168 18.53 4.24 9.43
N ALA A 169 17.50 4.81 10.06
CA ALA A 169 17.67 5.72 11.20
C ALA A 169 18.39 5.06 12.39
N ARG A 170 18.11 3.80 12.67
CA ARG A 170 18.85 3.02 13.70
C ARG A 170 20.32 2.86 13.33
N GLN A 171 20.63 2.51 12.09
CA GLN A 171 22.03 2.41 11.63
C GLN A 171 22.75 3.75 11.70
N VAL A 172 22.05 4.84 11.36
CA VAL A 172 22.56 6.21 11.46
C VAL A 172 22.86 6.60 12.91
N MET A 173 21.98 6.24 13.84
CA MET A 173 22.21 6.48 15.27
C MET A 173 23.44 5.74 15.79
N VAL A 174 23.67 4.50 15.34
CA VAL A 174 24.89 3.74 15.67
C VAL A 174 26.12 4.37 15.01
N ARG A 175 26.09 4.67 13.70
CA ARG A 175 27.26 5.22 12.99
C ARG A 175 27.68 6.59 13.51
N SER A 176 26.71 7.45 13.87
CA SER A 176 26.97 8.78 14.42
C SER A 176 27.57 8.77 15.83
N ASN A 177 27.73 7.58 16.41
CA ASN A 177 28.44 7.36 17.66
C ASN A 177 29.92 7.01 17.49
N LEU A 178 30.35 6.73 16.26
CA LEU A 178 31.74 6.42 15.97
C LEU A 178 32.57 7.71 15.85
N PRO A 179 33.84 7.68 16.29
CA PRO A 179 34.76 8.79 16.08
C PRO A 179 34.92 9.07 14.58
N PHE A 180 35.04 10.34 14.21
CA PHE A 180 35.17 10.81 12.82
C PHE A 180 33.99 10.45 11.89
N SER A 181 32.80 10.23 12.45
CA SER A 181 31.60 9.97 11.65
C SER A 181 31.21 11.17 10.79
N LYS A 182 30.74 10.88 9.57
CA LYS A 182 30.22 11.92 8.67
C LYS A 182 28.95 12.57 9.26
N PRO A 183 28.75 13.89 9.04
CA PRO A 183 27.51 14.56 9.39
C PRO A 183 26.27 13.86 8.82
N LEU A 184 25.12 14.09 9.45
CA LEU A 184 23.83 13.60 8.97
C LEU A 184 23.46 14.32 7.66
N THR A 185 22.96 13.56 6.69
CA THR A 185 22.32 14.13 5.52
C THR A 185 20.97 14.75 5.89
N ALA A 186 20.44 15.63 5.05
CA ALA A 186 19.13 16.26 5.27
C ALA A 186 17.99 15.22 5.38
N GLU A 187 18.05 14.15 4.59
CA GLU A 187 17.05 13.07 4.63
C GLU A 187 17.13 12.27 5.94
N GLU A 188 18.35 11.92 6.38
CA GLU A 188 18.53 11.20 7.66
C GLU A 188 18.07 12.04 8.85
N GLN A 189 18.34 13.35 8.82
CA GLN A 189 17.86 14.27 9.83
C GLN A 189 16.33 14.37 9.82
N LYS A 190 15.71 14.42 8.62
CA LYS A 190 14.26 14.43 8.47
C LYS A 190 13.63 13.18 9.07
N ILE A 191 14.16 11.99 8.76
CA ILE A 191 13.65 10.72 9.30
C ILE A 191 13.76 10.69 10.84
N LEU A 192 14.91 11.09 11.40
CA LEU A 192 15.11 11.14 12.86
C LEU A 192 14.16 12.15 13.52
N ASN A 193 13.95 13.31 12.90
CA ASN A 193 13.03 14.33 13.40
C ASN A 193 11.58 13.82 13.39
N SER A 194 11.12 13.20 12.30
CA SER A 194 9.77 12.62 12.22
C SER A 194 9.58 11.51 13.24
N ALA A 195 10.57 10.62 13.41
CA ALA A 195 10.52 9.58 14.45
C ALA A 195 10.48 10.18 15.86
N ALA A 196 11.30 11.19 16.15
CA ALA A 196 11.27 11.90 17.43
C ALA A 196 9.91 12.55 17.69
N LYS A 197 9.30 13.14 16.65
CA LYS A 197 8.01 13.81 16.73
C LYS A 197 6.86 12.85 17.05
N TRP A 198 6.81 11.68 16.41
CA TRP A 198 5.67 10.75 16.55
C TRP A 198 5.87 9.72 17.64
N LEU A 199 7.11 9.35 17.96
CA LEU A 199 7.43 8.42 19.05
C LEU A 199 7.86 9.15 20.33
N ASN A 200 7.74 10.48 20.35
CA ASN A 200 8.13 11.35 21.47
C ASN A 200 9.54 11.04 22.02
N LEU A 201 10.53 11.00 21.12
CA LEU A 201 11.90 10.60 21.46
C LEU A 201 12.78 11.81 21.75
N THR A 202 13.63 11.67 22.77
CA THR A 202 14.74 12.57 23.01
C THR A 202 15.99 12.04 22.31
N LEU A 203 16.34 12.62 21.15
CA LEU A 203 17.45 12.14 20.31
C LEU A 203 18.84 12.19 21.00
N SER A 204 19.00 12.99 22.06
CA SER A 204 20.22 12.96 22.88
C SER A 204 20.38 11.67 23.67
N ASN A 205 19.28 10.99 24.04
CA ASN A 205 19.30 9.67 24.66
C ASN A 205 19.29 8.57 23.59
N ARG A 206 20.48 8.29 23.04
CA ARG A 206 20.66 7.39 21.89
C ARG A 206 20.21 5.95 22.16
N ILE A 207 20.50 5.42 23.36
CA ILE A 207 20.15 4.04 23.73
C ILE A 207 18.63 3.88 23.75
N MET A 208 17.93 4.78 24.44
CA MET A 208 16.46 4.73 24.48
C MET A 208 15.86 4.99 23.10
N THR A 209 16.42 5.92 22.31
CA THR A 209 15.98 6.16 20.93
C THR A 209 16.06 4.87 20.09
N LEU A 210 17.18 4.13 20.16
CA LEU A 210 17.35 2.87 19.43
C LEU A 210 16.34 1.79 19.86
N ILE A 211 16.03 1.70 21.16
CA ILE A 211 15.04 0.75 21.69
C ILE A 211 13.65 1.07 21.16
N HIS A 212 13.21 2.33 21.24
CA HIS A 212 11.87 2.71 20.79
C HIS A 212 11.73 2.64 19.25
N LEU A 213 12.79 2.97 18.49
CA LEU A 213 12.81 2.74 17.04
C LEU A 213 12.67 1.25 16.70
N ALA A 214 13.34 0.37 17.43
CA ALA A 214 13.21 -1.07 17.24
C ALA A 214 11.79 -1.58 17.60
N ALA A 215 11.18 -1.06 18.66
CA ALA A 215 9.82 -1.38 19.05
C ALA A 215 8.79 -0.95 17.98
N ALA A 216 8.93 0.27 17.42
CA ALA A 216 8.09 0.75 16.33
C ALA A 216 8.23 -0.13 15.07
N VAL A 217 9.46 -0.48 14.68
CA VAL A 217 9.71 -1.42 13.57
C VAL A 217 9.04 -2.78 13.81
N SER A 218 9.15 -3.32 15.02
CA SER A 218 8.52 -4.60 15.39
C SER A 218 6.99 -4.54 15.27
N LEU A 219 6.36 -3.45 15.74
CA LEU A 219 4.92 -3.23 15.58
C LEU A 219 4.52 -3.15 14.11
N MET A 220 5.25 -2.41 13.28
CA MET A 220 4.97 -2.30 11.84
C MET A 220 5.16 -3.64 11.12
N GLN A 221 6.18 -4.43 11.49
CA GLN A 221 6.39 -5.77 10.94
C GLN A 221 5.24 -6.72 11.32
N ARG A 222 4.82 -6.71 12.59
CA ARG A 222 3.67 -7.51 13.05
C ARG A 222 2.39 -7.08 12.35
N ASN A 223 2.21 -5.78 12.09
CA ASN A 223 1.07 -5.24 11.35
C ASN A 223 0.99 -5.86 9.93
N LEU A 224 2.14 -5.98 9.25
CA LEU A 224 2.23 -6.61 7.92
C LEU A 224 1.92 -8.12 7.92
N THR A 225 2.07 -8.79 9.05
CA THR A 225 1.90 -10.25 9.17
C THR A 225 0.56 -10.68 9.76
N ILE A 226 -0.34 -9.75 10.09
CA ILE A 226 -1.66 -10.08 10.62
C ILE A 226 -2.41 -11.02 9.67
N LYS A 227 -2.94 -12.09 10.25
CA LYS A 227 -3.79 -13.08 9.60
C LYS A 227 -4.95 -13.47 10.51
N ASN A 228 -6.05 -13.87 9.89
CA ASN A 228 -7.17 -14.50 10.57
C ASN A 228 -6.85 -15.98 10.92
N SER A 229 -7.74 -16.65 11.63
CA SER A 229 -7.61 -18.07 12.03
C SER A 229 -7.44 -19.03 10.84
N LYS A 230 -7.86 -18.62 9.64
CA LYS A 230 -7.68 -19.37 8.39
C LYS A 230 -6.36 -19.08 7.68
N GLY A 231 -5.48 -18.26 8.25
CA GLY A 231 -4.20 -17.86 7.65
C GLY A 231 -4.35 -16.85 6.50
N GLN A 232 -5.51 -16.22 6.35
CA GLN A 232 -5.82 -15.23 5.31
C GLN A 232 -5.69 -13.81 5.87
N SER A 233 -5.59 -12.80 5.00
CA SER A 233 -5.67 -11.42 5.46
C SER A 233 -7.08 -11.12 6.01
N PRO A 234 -7.22 -10.26 7.03
CA PRO A 234 -8.54 -9.84 7.53
C PRO A 234 -9.41 -9.30 6.40
N GLU A 235 -10.65 -9.75 6.35
CA GLU A 235 -11.62 -9.29 5.34
C GLU A 235 -12.07 -7.87 5.64
N THR A 236 -12.47 -7.13 4.60
CA THR A 236 -13.07 -5.80 4.75
C THR A 236 -14.55 -5.86 4.42
N LYS A 237 -15.39 -5.30 5.27
CA LYS A 237 -16.85 -5.31 5.13
C LYS A 237 -17.36 -3.88 5.08
N ARG A 238 -18.08 -3.52 4.02
CA ARG A 238 -18.74 -2.22 3.92
C ARG A 238 -19.94 -2.18 4.87
N VAL A 239 -20.08 -1.11 5.63
CA VAL A 239 -21.19 -0.86 6.55
C VAL A 239 -21.77 0.54 6.33
N THR A 240 -22.99 0.79 6.79
CA THR A 240 -23.68 2.09 6.66
C THR A 240 -23.40 3.03 7.85
N GLU A 241 -22.26 2.86 8.49
CA GLU A 241 -21.87 3.62 9.68
C GLU A 241 -21.18 4.93 9.34
N THR A 242 -21.13 5.84 10.32
CA THR A 242 -20.59 7.20 10.18
C THR A 242 -19.09 7.32 10.51
N PHE A 243 -18.43 6.22 10.86
CA PHE A 243 -16.97 6.16 11.03
C PHE A 243 -16.27 5.78 9.71
N HIS A 244 -14.98 6.12 9.57
CA HIS A 244 -14.19 5.66 8.41
C HIS A 244 -13.99 4.16 8.42
N ALA A 245 -13.40 3.64 9.50
CA ALA A 245 -13.26 2.22 9.71
C ALA A 245 -13.33 1.88 11.20
N SER A 246 -13.55 0.60 11.49
CA SER A 246 -13.54 0.07 12.85
C SER A 246 -13.18 -1.41 12.83
N VAL A 247 -12.43 -1.84 13.84
CA VAL A 247 -12.19 -3.24 14.18
C VAL A 247 -12.51 -3.48 15.66
N ASP A 248 -12.80 -4.74 16.00
CA ASP A 248 -13.01 -5.19 17.38
C ASP A 248 -11.75 -5.83 17.99
N GLY A 249 -10.63 -5.78 17.27
CA GLY A 249 -9.36 -6.40 17.66
C GLY A 249 -9.23 -7.88 17.28
N ASN A 250 -10.27 -8.53 16.74
CA ASN A 250 -10.19 -9.91 16.24
C ASN A 250 -10.04 -9.94 14.69
N PRO A 251 -8.89 -10.41 14.16
CA PRO A 251 -8.67 -10.56 12.72
C PRO A 251 -9.70 -11.41 11.97
N ASP A 252 -10.39 -12.35 12.65
CA ASP A 252 -11.47 -13.17 12.07
C ASP A 252 -12.71 -12.34 11.71
N ASN A 253 -12.98 -11.29 12.48
CA ASN A 253 -14.16 -10.45 12.28
C ASN A 253 -13.94 -9.41 11.18
N GLY A 254 -12.68 -9.13 10.85
CA GLY A 254 -12.28 -8.25 9.77
C GLY A 254 -12.36 -6.77 10.14
N ILE A 255 -12.39 -5.92 9.11
CA ILE A 255 -12.46 -4.46 9.22
C ILE A 255 -13.80 -4.00 8.68
N GLN A 256 -14.54 -3.23 9.46
CA GLN A 256 -15.75 -2.56 9.00
C GLN A 256 -15.36 -1.21 8.39
N LEU A 257 -15.87 -0.92 7.19
CA LEU A 257 -15.61 0.33 6.46
C LEU A 257 -16.92 1.09 6.30
N GLY A 258 -17.05 2.22 6.99
CA GLY A 258 -18.25 3.04 6.96
C GLY A 258 -18.31 3.98 5.77
N ILE A 259 -19.37 4.77 5.70
CA ILE A 259 -19.68 5.66 4.57
C ILE A 259 -18.53 6.64 4.27
N PRO A 260 -17.90 7.31 5.27
CA PRO A 260 -16.81 8.25 5.01
C PRO A 260 -15.61 7.68 4.26
N PHE A 261 -15.27 6.40 4.45
CA PHE A 261 -14.15 5.77 3.74
C PHE A 261 -14.28 5.86 2.21
N PHE A 262 -15.51 5.74 1.72
CA PHE A 262 -15.85 5.80 0.29
C PHE A 262 -16.18 7.21 -0.18
N GLY A 263 -16.23 8.19 0.73
CA GLY A 263 -16.61 9.57 0.46
C GLY A 263 -15.55 10.40 -0.25
N GLN A 264 -15.59 11.71 0.02
CA GLN A 264 -14.69 12.69 -0.59
C GLN A 264 -13.26 12.65 -0.05
N ASP A 265 -13.04 11.87 1.01
CA ASP A 265 -11.72 11.70 1.59
C ASP A 265 -10.71 11.20 0.57
N GLY A 266 -9.49 11.74 0.64
CA GLY A 266 -8.41 11.45 -0.27
C GLY A 266 -7.86 10.04 -0.12
N ARG A 267 -7.04 9.62 -1.09
CA ARG A 267 -6.35 8.33 -1.07
C ARG A 267 -5.47 8.14 0.17
N ASN A 268 -4.78 9.21 0.62
CA ASN A 268 -3.91 9.18 1.79
C ASN A 268 -4.70 8.86 3.06
N CYS A 269 -5.85 9.49 3.26
CA CYS A 269 -6.76 9.17 4.36
C CYS A 269 -7.13 7.68 4.37
N ARG A 270 -7.59 7.12 3.24
CA ARG A 270 -7.96 5.69 3.18
C ARG A 270 -6.78 4.77 3.54
N ARG A 271 -5.59 5.06 3.03
CA ARG A 271 -4.35 4.34 3.39
C ARG A 271 -4.09 4.40 4.90
N ASP A 272 -4.21 5.57 5.50
CA ASP A 272 -3.87 5.81 6.90
C ASP A 272 -4.90 5.16 7.83
N VAL A 273 -6.18 5.23 7.48
CA VAL A 273 -7.27 4.50 8.17
C VAL A 273 -6.99 2.99 8.15
N ILE A 274 -6.70 2.39 7.00
CA ILE A 274 -6.36 0.95 6.96
C ILE A 274 -5.11 0.63 7.78
N THR A 275 -4.08 1.47 7.71
CA THR A 275 -2.86 1.26 8.50
C THR A 275 -3.13 1.29 10.00
N HIS A 276 -3.94 2.25 10.43
CA HIS A 276 -4.41 2.44 11.79
C HIS A 276 -5.21 1.22 12.28
N GLU A 277 -6.23 0.78 11.54
CA GLU A 277 -7.07 -0.35 11.94
C GLU A 277 -6.28 -1.64 12.14
N PHE A 278 -5.25 -1.88 11.33
CA PHE A 278 -4.40 -3.05 11.53
C PHE A 278 -3.58 -3.00 12.83
N PHE A 279 -3.30 -1.82 13.41
CA PHE A 279 -2.60 -1.75 14.70
C PHE A 279 -3.50 -2.20 15.86
N HIS A 280 -4.82 -1.99 15.78
CA HIS A 280 -5.77 -2.47 16.79
C HIS A 280 -5.80 -4.00 16.90
N PHE A 281 -5.57 -4.75 15.80
CA PHE A 281 -5.39 -6.20 15.85
C PHE A 281 -4.15 -6.65 16.66
N LEU A 282 -3.22 -5.75 16.94
CA LEU A 282 -2.06 -6.01 17.81
C LEU A 282 -2.29 -5.55 19.25
N GLY A 283 -3.50 -5.06 19.57
CA GLY A 283 -3.83 -4.48 20.88
C GLY A 283 -3.25 -3.08 21.10
N VAL A 284 -2.87 -2.36 20.04
CA VAL A 284 -2.45 -0.95 20.12
C VAL A 284 -3.69 -0.07 20.19
N HIS A 285 -3.74 0.89 21.10
CA HIS A 285 -4.93 1.72 21.32
C HIS A 285 -4.97 2.99 20.43
N HIS A 286 -6.08 3.74 20.47
CA HIS A 286 -6.14 5.10 19.92
C HIS A 286 -5.25 6.05 20.75
N GLY A 287 -4.60 7.02 20.09
CA GLY A 287 -3.68 7.95 20.74
C GLY A 287 -4.34 9.07 21.55
N GLY A 288 -4.74 8.81 22.79
CA GLY A 288 -4.98 9.84 23.82
C GLY A 288 -6.40 10.44 23.90
N GLY A 289 -6.97 10.40 25.12
CA GLY A 289 -8.27 10.94 25.53
C GLY A 289 -9.31 9.86 25.86
N ALA A 290 -10.04 9.98 26.98
CA ALA A 290 -11.04 8.99 27.41
C ALA A 290 -12.07 8.72 26.30
N LEU A 291 -12.19 7.45 25.89
CA LEU A 291 -13.20 6.93 24.97
C LEU A 291 -13.09 7.41 23.51
N GLY A 292 -12.04 6.98 22.79
CA GLY A 292 -12.08 6.87 21.32
C GLY A 292 -12.19 8.20 20.55
N GLY A 293 -11.77 9.32 21.14
CA GLY A 293 -11.67 10.60 20.46
C GLY A 293 -10.44 10.71 19.55
N PRO A 294 -10.41 11.70 18.63
CA PRO A 294 -9.27 11.93 17.76
C PRO A 294 -8.00 12.24 18.56
N THR A 295 -6.85 11.83 18.01
CA THR A 295 -5.55 12.01 18.65
C THR A 295 -5.30 13.43 19.08
N ILE A 296 -5.27 13.67 20.38
CA ILE A 296 -4.73 14.92 20.91
C ILE A 296 -3.25 14.66 21.17
N ARG A 297 -2.38 15.06 20.24
CA ARG A 297 -0.93 14.82 20.36
C ARG A 297 -0.36 15.33 21.69
N SER A 298 -0.95 16.37 22.29
CA SER A 298 -0.56 16.88 23.62
C SER A 298 -0.83 15.91 24.77
N ALA A 299 -1.67 14.89 24.59
CA ALA A 299 -1.91 13.83 25.56
C ALA A 299 -0.85 12.72 25.53
N ILE A 300 -0.04 12.65 24.47
CA ILE A 300 1.06 11.68 24.34
C ILE A 300 2.35 12.33 24.85
N THR A 301 2.72 12.01 26.09
CA THR A 301 3.86 12.62 26.79
C THR A 301 5.03 11.68 27.00
N THR A 302 4.90 10.41 26.57
CA THR A 302 5.98 9.40 26.66
C THR A 302 6.10 8.56 25.38
N PRO A 303 7.28 7.98 25.10
CA PRO A 303 7.45 7.02 24.01
C PRO A 303 6.57 5.78 24.12
N ALA A 304 6.28 5.31 25.34
CA ALA A 304 5.43 4.15 25.56
C ALA A 304 4.00 4.42 25.10
N GLN A 305 3.42 5.57 25.48
CA GLN A 305 2.11 6.01 24.99
C GLN A 305 2.10 6.20 23.48
N ALA A 306 3.20 6.71 22.90
CA ALA A 306 3.31 6.88 21.47
C ALA A 306 3.36 5.55 20.70
N LEU A 307 3.99 4.52 21.26
CA LEU A 307 4.02 3.17 20.71
C LEU A 307 2.71 2.42 20.91
N ASP A 308 1.91 2.82 21.89
CA ASP A 308 0.54 2.33 22.14
C ASP A 308 -0.54 3.22 21.49
N SER A 309 -0.16 3.94 20.43
CA SER A 309 -1.05 4.82 19.68
C SER A 309 -1.03 4.43 18.20
N ALA A 310 -2.12 3.82 17.75
CA ALA A 310 -2.37 3.45 16.36
C ALA A 310 -2.32 4.69 15.47
N ASP A 311 -2.79 5.84 15.98
CA ASP A 311 -2.67 7.12 15.32
C ASP A 311 -1.23 7.57 15.13
N ASN A 312 -0.42 7.63 16.19
CA ASN A 312 0.97 8.06 16.07
C ASN A 312 1.77 7.14 15.15
N LEU A 313 1.53 5.82 15.21
CA LEU A 313 2.19 4.85 14.34
C LEU A 313 1.76 5.03 12.87
N ALA A 314 0.46 5.19 12.60
CA ALA A 314 -0.04 5.43 11.25
C ALA A 314 0.48 6.76 10.69
N GLN A 315 0.52 7.81 11.52
CA GLN A 315 1.02 9.12 11.13
C GLN A 315 2.54 9.15 10.93
N LEU A 316 3.29 8.39 11.73
CA LEU A 316 4.71 8.17 11.48
C LEU A 316 4.93 7.50 10.12
N VAL A 317 4.16 6.46 9.79
CA VAL A 317 4.23 5.79 8.48
C VAL A 317 3.90 6.77 7.37
N ALA A 318 2.84 7.56 7.52
CA ALA A 318 2.43 8.57 6.55
C ALA A 318 3.55 9.58 6.31
N GLU A 319 4.05 10.25 7.35
CA GLU A 319 5.07 11.29 7.21
C GLU A 319 6.40 10.79 6.69
N LEU A 320 6.79 9.56 7.06
CA LEU A 320 8.01 8.95 6.52
C LEU A 320 7.89 8.65 5.03
N THR A 321 6.68 8.50 4.47
CA THR A 321 6.48 7.99 3.11
C THR A 321 5.79 8.98 2.17
N THR A 322 5.28 10.11 2.68
CA THR A 322 4.72 11.18 1.86
C THR A 322 5.76 12.29 1.57
N PRO A 323 6.07 12.58 0.30
CA PRO A 323 7.09 13.57 -0.06
C PRO A 323 6.80 14.99 0.45
N SER A 324 5.51 15.37 0.49
CA SER A 324 5.05 16.71 0.88
C SER A 324 4.99 16.93 2.40
N GLY A 325 5.12 15.88 3.22
CA GLY A 325 4.87 15.98 4.66
C GLY A 325 3.40 16.20 5.04
N ASN A 326 2.49 16.27 4.06
CA ASN A 326 1.05 16.26 4.30
C ASN A 326 0.65 14.87 4.76
N THR A 327 0.55 14.74 6.08
CA THR A 327 -0.23 13.71 6.73
C THR A 327 -1.70 14.10 6.58
N ASP A 328 -2.34 13.72 5.48
CA ASP A 328 -3.78 13.97 5.30
C ASP A 328 -4.54 13.06 6.29
N ALA A 329 -4.65 13.51 7.55
CA ALA A 329 -5.76 13.10 8.38
C ALA A 329 -7.01 13.36 7.54
N CYS A 330 -7.85 12.33 7.37
CA CYS A 330 -9.13 12.41 6.69
C CYS A 330 -9.78 13.77 6.92
N ALA A 331 -10.17 14.44 5.84
CA ALA A 331 -10.63 15.81 5.90
C ALA A 331 -11.78 15.86 6.90
N ARG A 332 -11.53 16.41 8.08
CA ARG A 332 -12.58 16.65 9.06
C ARG A 332 -13.32 17.88 8.54
N PRO A 333 -14.61 17.77 8.18
CA PRO A 333 -15.37 18.98 7.95
C PRO A 333 -15.43 19.74 9.29
N GLY A 334 -14.72 20.87 9.39
CA GLY A 334 -14.82 21.80 10.51
C GLY A 334 -13.63 21.91 11.48
N GLU A 335 -12.43 21.46 11.13
CA GLU A 335 -11.18 21.83 11.84
C GLU A 335 -10.32 22.81 11.04
#